data_AF-Q2HEH5-F1
#
_entry.id   AF-Q2HEH5-F1
#
_cell.length_a   1.000
_cell.length_b   1.000
_cell.length_c   1.000
_cell.angle_alpha   90.00
_cell.angle_beta   90.00
_cell.angle_gamma   90.00
#
_symmetry.space_group_name_H-M   'P 1'
#
loop_
_entity.id
_entity.type
_entity.pdbx_description
1 polymer ?
#
loop_
_entity_poly.entity_id
_entity_poly.type
_entity_poly.pdbx_seq_one_letter_code
_entity_poly.pdbx_strand_id
1 'polypeptide(L)'
;MLKAPKADDAATNVDAGDDTGEDDSWVSADAVSDISGPVMFVLPSEPPTALACDATGKVFALPIENIVDGNPSSAEPHDVRQVWVANRIVGTEHFRIKGHHGKYLSCDKIGLLTAASDAVTPLESFTLLPTADTPGTFQIQTLRDTFLSIRAPRSAKPNAPPEVRGDEAEITFNSTLRVRMQARYKPRLKASKEEKAREKISRRELEEAAGRRLEEDEVKKLKRARREGTYHETLLDIKVKSKHDKFG
;
A
#
# COMPACT_ATOMS: atom_id res chain seq x y z
N MET A 1 -21.11 10.69 -58.00
CA MET A 1 -20.17 11.54 -57.25
C MET A 1 -20.71 11.70 -55.85
N LEU A 2 -20.06 11.10 -54.85
CA LEU A 2 -19.83 11.67 -53.51
C LEU A 2 -19.07 10.62 -52.70
N LYS A 3 -17.88 11.04 -52.28
CA LYS A 3 -16.76 10.29 -51.75
C LYS A 3 -16.98 10.15 -50.24
N ALA A 4 -16.97 8.92 -49.71
CA ALA A 4 -16.97 8.71 -48.26
C ALA A 4 -15.66 9.27 -47.67
N PRO A 5 -15.70 10.10 -46.60
CA PRO A 5 -14.49 10.51 -45.93
C PRO A 5 -14.02 9.44 -44.93
N LYS A 6 -12.69 9.38 -44.86
CA LYS A 6 -11.83 8.54 -44.04
C LYS A 6 -12.10 8.77 -42.54
N ALA A 7 -12.17 7.71 -41.76
CA ALA A 7 -12.08 7.80 -40.30
C ALA A 7 -10.62 8.09 -39.93
N ASP A 8 -10.38 9.27 -39.37
CA ASP A 8 -9.09 9.66 -38.80
C ASP A 8 -8.89 8.97 -37.45
N ASP A 9 -7.72 8.35 -37.29
CA ASP A 9 -7.18 7.82 -36.06
C ASP A 9 -7.08 8.93 -35.01
N ALA A 10 -8.01 8.93 -34.05
CA ALA A 10 -7.87 9.71 -32.83
C ALA A 10 -6.85 9.02 -31.92
N ALA A 11 -5.58 9.38 -32.14
CA ALA A 11 -4.50 9.14 -31.20
C ALA A 11 -4.91 9.68 -29.82
N THR A 12 -5.08 8.77 -28.88
CA THR A 12 -5.23 9.07 -27.47
C THR A 12 -3.96 9.77 -27.00
N ASN A 13 -4.06 11.08 -26.79
CA ASN A 13 -3.11 11.84 -25.98
C ASN A 13 -3.09 11.20 -24.59
N VAL A 14 -2.10 10.33 -24.36
CA VAL A 14 -1.66 9.99 -23.03
C VAL A 14 -1.10 11.26 -22.41
N ASP A 15 -1.93 11.87 -21.57
CA ASP A 15 -1.54 12.92 -20.66
C ASP A 15 -0.31 12.45 -19.88
N ALA A 16 0.86 12.94 -20.29
CA ALA A 16 2.10 12.80 -19.55
C ALA A 16 2.07 13.80 -18.38
N GLY A 17 1.10 13.60 -17.50
CA GLY A 17 0.99 14.26 -16.21
C GLY A 17 2.12 13.81 -15.30
N ASP A 18 2.71 14.78 -14.64
CA ASP A 18 3.82 14.67 -13.70
C ASP A 18 3.49 13.76 -12.49
N ASP A 19 3.77 12.45 -12.60
CA ASP A 19 3.67 11.49 -11.48
C ASP A 19 4.82 11.68 -10.47
N THR A 20 4.81 12.83 -9.80
CA THR A 20 5.43 13.03 -8.48
C THR A 20 4.40 12.87 -7.35
N GLY A 21 3.15 12.51 -7.67
CA GLY A 21 2.10 12.19 -6.71
C GLY A 21 2.41 10.89 -5.97
N GLU A 22 2.28 10.91 -4.65
CA GLU A 22 2.33 9.69 -3.85
C GLU A 22 1.10 8.83 -4.21
N ASP A 23 1.30 7.54 -4.52
CA ASP A 23 0.21 6.63 -4.87
C ASP A 23 -0.56 6.24 -3.59
N ASP A 24 -1.68 6.93 -3.38
CA ASP A 24 -2.55 6.78 -2.21
C ASP A 24 -3.63 5.71 -2.40
N SER A 25 -3.59 4.93 -3.50
CA SER A 25 -4.52 3.82 -3.74
C SER A 25 -4.32 2.67 -2.74
N TRP A 26 -5.36 1.85 -2.56
CA TRP A 26 -5.35 0.71 -1.64
C TRP A 26 -5.32 -0.64 -2.38
N VAL A 27 -4.44 -1.53 -1.95
CA VAL A 27 -4.26 -2.88 -2.50
C VAL A 27 -4.29 -3.93 -1.39
N SER A 28 -4.50 -5.19 -1.75
CA SER A 28 -4.46 -6.30 -0.79
C SER A 28 -3.00 -6.67 -0.51
N ALA A 29 -2.72 -7.00 0.74
CA ALA A 29 -1.50 -7.74 1.08
C ALA A 29 -1.64 -9.18 0.56
N ASP A 30 -0.61 -9.69 -0.11
CA ASP A 30 -0.57 -11.08 -0.61
C ASP A 30 0.23 -11.97 0.34
N ALA A 31 1.21 -11.38 1.04
CA ALA A 31 2.05 -12.06 2.02
C ALA A 31 2.24 -11.20 3.28
N VAL A 32 2.64 -11.84 4.39
CA VAL A 32 2.94 -11.14 5.65
C VAL A 32 4.06 -10.10 5.46
N SER A 33 5.00 -10.34 4.54
CA SER A 33 6.06 -9.39 4.19
C SER A 33 5.56 -8.12 3.51
N ASP A 34 4.35 -8.11 2.94
CA ASP A 34 3.77 -6.91 2.37
C ASP A 34 3.28 -5.94 3.45
N ILE A 35 2.90 -6.46 4.62
CA ILE A 35 2.20 -5.70 5.65
C ILE A 35 3.19 -4.75 6.33
N SER A 36 3.15 -3.48 5.92
CA SER A 36 3.99 -2.42 6.47
C SER A 36 3.37 -1.05 6.19
N GLY A 37 3.52 -0.12 7.12
CA GLY A 37 2.97 1.23 7.00
C GLY A 37 1.45 1.27 7.22
N PRO A 38 0.73 2.23 6.58
CA PRO A 38 -0.71 2.36 6.68
C PRO A 38 -1.47 1.15 6.12
N VAL A 39 -2.34 0.59 6.96
CA VAL A 39 -3.16 -0.59 6.69
C VAL A 39 -4.59 -0.42 7.22
N MET A 40 -5.50 -1.23 6.70
CA MET A 40 -6.88 -1.38 7.15
C MET A 40 -7.17 -2.88 7.29
N PHE A 41 -7.71 -3.28 8.43
CA PHE A 41 -8.11 -4.67 8.67
C PHE A 41 -9.62 -4.82 8.41
N VAL A 42 -9.96 -5.54 7.35
CA VAL A 42 -11.35 -5.82 6.96
C VAL A 42 -11.79 -7.12 7.64
N LEU A 43 -12.77 -7.00 8.53
CA LEU A 43 -13.30 -8.08 9.36
C LEU A 43 -14.28 -8.96 8.56
N PRO A 44 -14.39 -10.26 8.87
CA PRO A 44 -15.25 -11.22 8.16
C PRO A 44 -16.74 -11.10 8.59
N SER A 45 -17.30 -9.89 8.55
CA SER A 45 -18.70 -9.63 8.88
C SER A 45 -19.56 -9.44 7.63
N GLU A 46 -20.87 -9.61 7.78
CA GLU A 46 -21.86 -9.33 6.74
C GLU A 46 -22.88 -8.30 7.28
N PRO A 47 -22.91 -7.06 6.73
CA PRO A 47 -22.00 -6.49 5.73
C PRO A 47 -20.55 -6.30 6.26
N PRO A 48 -19.55 -6.12 5.38
CA PRO A 48 -18.16 -5.94 5.79
C PRO A 48 -17.93 -4.73 6.70
N THR A 49 -17.13 -4.95 7.75
CA THR A 49 -16.70 -3.91 8.70
C THR A 49 -15.18 -3.87 8.78
N ALA A 50 -14.63 -2.75 9.25
CA ALA A 50 -13.22 -2.57 9.51
C ALA A 50 -12.95 -2.57 11.01
N LEU A 51 -11.78 -3.09 11.41
CA LEU A 51 -11.25 -2.84 12.74
C LEU A 51 -10.96 -1.35 12.88
N ALA A 52 -11.60 -0.69 13.85
CA ALA A 52 -11.45 0.73 14.06
C ALA A 52 -11.17 1.06 15.53
N CYS A 53 -10.64 2.25 15.77
CA CYS A 53 -10.57 2.81 17.12
C CYS A 53 -10.93 4.29 17.15
N ASP A 54 -11.46 4.75 18.28
CA ASP A 54 -11.67 6.18 18.53
C ASP A 54 -10.50 6.81 19.30
N ALA A 55 -10.54 8.14 19.46
CA ALA A 55 -9.51 8.89 20.17
C ALA A 55 -9.37 8.52 21.66
N THR A 56 -10.37 7.86 22.27
CA THR A 56 -10.31 7.37 23.65
C THR A 56 -9.62 6.01 23.74
N GLY A 57 -9.32 5.38 22.61
CA GLY A 57 -8.70 4.07 22.52
C GLY A 57 -9.71 2.92 22.55
N LYS A 58 -11.01 3.18 22.42
CA LYS A 58 -12.00 2.11 22.28
C LYS A 58 -11.85 1.48 20.90
N VAL A 59 -11.74 0.14 20.85
CA VAL A 59 -11.69 -0.64 19.60
C VAL A 59 -13.07 -1.20 19.28
N PHE A 60 -13.48 -1.14 18.02
CA PHE A 60 -14.79 -1.61 17.56
C PHE A 60 -14.79 -1.93 16.06
N ALA A 61 -15.84 -2.58 15.58
CA ALA A 61 -16.10 -2.78 14.16
C ALA A 61 -16.87 -1.59 13.58
N LEU A 62 -16.35 -0.97 12.52
CA LEU A 62 -16.99 0.15 11.82
C LEU A 62 -17.40 -0.29 10.40
N PRO A 63 -18.66 -0.11 9.96
CA PRO A 63 -19.10 -0.42 8.59
C PRO A 63 -18.19 0.23 7.54
N ILE A 64 -18.02 -0.42 6.38
CA ILE A 64 -17.21 0.10 5.27
C ILE A 64 -18.14 0.67 4.20
N GLU A 65 -18.03 1.97 3.92
CA GLU A 65 -18.82 2.63 2.87
C GLU A 65 -18.13 2.56 1.51
N ASN A 66 -16.81 2.78 1.46
CA ASN A 66 -16.04 2.71 0.22
C ASN A 66 -15.66 1.26 -0.10
N ILE A 67 -16.64 0.52 -0.63
CA ILE A 67 -16.52 -0.88 -1.02
C ILE A 67 -17.37 -1.16 -2.26
N VAL A 68 -16.77 -1.75 -3.30
CA VAL A 68 -17.47 -2.08 -4.55
C VAL A 68 -18.20 -3.39 -4.39
N ASP A 69 -19.53 -3.38 -4.57
CA ASP A 69 -20.42 -4.55 -4.52
C ASP A 69 -20.25 -5.42 -3.26
N GLY A 70 -19.90 -4.80 -2.12
CA GLY A 70 -19.64 -5.51 -0.87
C GLY A 70 -18.39 -6.40 -0.89
N ASN A 71 -17.54 -6.32 -1.92
CA ASN A 71 -16.34 -7.14 -2.05
C ASN A 71 -15.21 -6.63 -1.13
N PRO A 72 -14.77 -7.39 -0.11
CA PRO A 72 -13.72 -6.94 0.81
C PRO A 72 -12.36 -6.63 0.16
N SER A 73 -12.12 -7.07 -1.09
CA SER A 73 -10.87 -6.80 -1.82
C SER A 73 -10.86 -5.45 -2.53
N SER A 74 -12.00 -4.76 -2.61
CA SER A 74 -12.09 -3.39 -3.12
C SER A 74 -12.24 -2.37 -1.98
N ALA A 75 -12.28 -2.83 -0.73
CA ALA A 75 -12.45 -1.96 0.43
C ALA A 75 -11.30 -0.96 0.56
N GLU A 76 -11.66 0.29 0.79
CA GLU A 76 -10.75 1.38 1.15
C GLU A 76 -11.29 2.11 2.38
N PRO A 77 -10.41 2.70 3.22
CA PRO A 77 -10.87 3.45 4.36
C PRO A 77 -11.55 4.75 3.91
N HIS A 78 -12.74 5.01 4.46
CA HIS A 78 -13.48 6.27 4.30
C HIS A 78 -13.47 7.11 5.59
N ASP A 79 -12.99 6.53 6.70
CA ASP A 79 -12.85 7.17 8.00
C ASP A 79 -11.45 6.87 8.55
N VAL A 80 -10.78 7.90 9.07
CA VAL A 80 -9.42 7.79 9.64
C VAL A 80 -9.33 6.77 10.77
N ARG A 81 -10.43 6.52 11.48
CA ARG A 81 -10.52 5.53 12.56
C ARG A 81 -10.31 4.10 12.08
N GLN A 82 -10.49 3.82 10.79
CA GLN A 82 -10.25 2.52 10.15
C GLN A 82 -8.78 2.29 9.80
N VAL A 83 -7.95 3.34 9.85
CA VAL A 83 -6.55 3.30 9.44
C VAL A 83 -5.67 3.00 10.66
N TRP A 84 -4.79 2.02 10.46
CA TRP A 84 -3.75 1.63 11.39
C TRP A 84 -2.38 1.73 10.72
N VAL A 85 -1.32 1.88 11.50
CA VAL A 85 0.05 1.77 11.03
C VAL A 85 0.65 0.49 11.59
N ALA A 86 0.83 -0.53 10.74
CA ALA A 86 1.43 -1.80 11.11
C ALA A 86 2.93 -1.81 10.77
N ASN A 87 3.75 -2.20 11.74
CA ASN A 87 5.19 -2.36 11.52
C ASN A 87 5.71 -3.57 12.28
N ARG A 88 6.69 -4.26 11.69
CA ARG A 88 7.44 -5.31 12.39
C ARG A 88 8.30 -4.71 13.49
N ILE A 89 8.37 -5.39 14.63
CA ILE A 89 9.25 -5.06 15.75
C ILE A 89 10.64 -5.61 15.41
N VAL A 90 11.63 -4.70 15.37
CA VAL A 90 13.01 -5.02 14.99
C VAL A 90 13.56 -6.15 15.86
N GLY A 91 14.17 -7.15 15.22
CA GLY A 91 14.75 -8.32 15.90
C GLY A 91 13.74 -9.40 16.27
N THR A 92 12.46 -9.27 15.86
CA THR A 92 11.41 -10.26 16.12
C THR A 92 10.52 -10.47 14.89
N GLU A 93 9.66 -11.49 14.95
CA GLU A 93 8.60 -11.74 13.95
C GLU A 93 7.29 -11.01 14.27
N HIS A 94 7.23 -10.28 15.40
CA HIS A 94 6.02 -9.65 15.89
C HIS A 94 5.77 -8.28 15.23
N PHE A 95 4.50 -7.90 15.19
CA PHE A 95 3.99 -6.64 14.70
C PHE A 95 3.48 -5.79 15.86
N ARG A 96 3.73 -4.48 15.75
CA ARG A 96 3.05 -3.43 16.51
C ARG A 96 2.09 -2.71 15.58
N ILE A 97 0.87 -2.46 16.05
CA ILE A 97 -0.20 -1.86 15.25
C ILE A 97 -0.63 -0.58 15.95
N LYS A 98 -0.45 0.58 15.31
CA LYS A 98 -0.67 1.91 15.89
C LYS A 98 -1.91 2.56 15.28
N GLY A 99 -2.85 3.01 16.09
CA GLY A 99 -4.05 3.72 15.63
C GLY A 99 -3.74 5.15 15.17
N HIS A 100 -4.70 5.77 14.49
CA HIS A 100 -4.60 7.14 13.96
C HIS A 100 -4.23 8.20 15.02
N HIS A 101 -4.67 8.03 16.28
CA HIS A 101 -4.39 8.92 17.40
C HIS A 101 -3.05 8.60 18.11
N GLY A 102 -2.26 7.70 17.53
CA GLY A 102 -0.89 7.46 17.94
C GLY A 102 -0.70 6.50 19.11
N LYS A 103 -1.72 5.74 19.50
CA LYS A 103 -1.63 4.68 20.51
C LYS A 103 -1.60 3.30 19.88
N TYR A 104 -1.00 2.33 20.56
CA TYR A 104 -0.90 0.95 20.07
C TYR A 104 -2.13 0.13 20.42
N LEU A 105 -2.60 -0.67 19.45
CA LEU A 105 -3.54 -1.75 19.67
C LEU A 105 -2.93 -2.71 20.69
N SER A 106 -3.72 -3.12 21.65
CA SER A 106 -3.37 -4.03 22.73
C SER A 106 -4.48 -5.05 22.91
N CYS A 107 -4.13 -6.24 23.37
CA CYS A 107 -5.07 -7.26 23.79
C CYS A 107 -4.77 -7.68 25.22
N ASP A 108 -5.73 -7.54 26.12
CA ASP A 108 -5.56 -7.96 27.51
C ASP A 108 -5.79 -9.47 27.72
N LYS A 109 -5.55 -9.95 28.95
CA LYS A 109 -5.67 -11.36 29.31
C LYS A 109 -7.08 -11.95 29.14
N ILE A 110 -8.11 -11.11 29.10
CA ILE A 110 -9.49 -11.57 28.91
C ILE A 110 -9.93 -11.38 27.46
N GLY A 111 -9.07 -10.97 26.52
CA GLY A 111 -9.42 -10.79 25.12
C GLY A 111 -10.06 -9.45 24.76
N LEU A 112 -9.99 -8.45 25.65
CA LEU A 112 -10.45 -7.11 25.34
C LEU A 112 -9.38 -6.37 24.53
N LEU A 113 -9.79 -5.81 23.39
CA LEU A 113 -8.95 -5.00 22.53
C LEU A 113 -9.09 -3.52 22.88
N THR A 114 -7.97 -2.82 23.05
CA THR A 114 -7.95 -1.36 23.25
C THR A 114 -6.77 -0.73 22.52
N ALA A 115 -6.83 0.57 22.25
CA ALA A 115 -5.76 1.35 21.64
C ALA A 115 -5.41 2.55 22.53
N ALA A 116 -4.87 2.29 23.72
CA ALA A 116 -4.59 3.33 24.72
C ALA A 116 -3.11 3.45 25.10
N SER A 117 -2.28 2.46 24.76
CA SER A 117 -0.87 2.41 25.19
C SER A 117 0.06 3.24 24.29
N ASP A 118 1.03 3.94 24.90
CA ASP A 118 2.15 4.58 24.19
C ASP A 118 3.36 3.65 24.02
N ALA A 119 3.41 2.58 24.80
CA ALA A 119 4.53 1.65 24.84
C ALA A 119 4.14 0.31 24.22
N VAL A 120 5.10 -0.33 23.56
CA VAL A 120 4.93 -1.68 23.04
C VAL A 120 5.43 -2.67 24.08
N THR A 121 4.51 -3.45 24.64
CA THR A 121 4.78 -4.57 25.54
C THR A 121 4.28 -5.87 24.89
N PRO A 122 4.33 -7.03 25.57
CA PRO A 122 3.71 -8.25 25.06
C PRO A 122 2.21 -8.10 24.75
N LEU A 123 1.49 -7.16 25.35
CA LEU A 123 0.07 -6.93 25.08
C LEU A 123 -0.18 -6.23 23.74
N GLU A 124 0.78 -5.43 23.25
CA GLU A 124 0.74 -4.69 21.99
C GLU A 124 1.48 -5.40 20.83
N SER A 125 1.95 -6.62 21.08
CA SER A 125 2.71 -7.42 20.14
C SER A 125 1.83 -8.54 19.57
N PHE A 126 1.80 -8.65 18.24
CA PHE A 126 0.96 -9.62 17.53
C PHE A 126 1.77 -10.38 16.48
N THR A 127 1.37 -11.60 16.18
CA THR A 127 1.90 -12.37 15.04
C THR A 127 0.84 -12.38 13.94
N LEU A 128 1.25 -12.07 12.70
CA LEU A 128 0.38 -12.16 11.53
C LEU A 128 0.66 -13.46 10.80
N LEU A 129 -0.37 -14.29 10.64
CA LEU A 129 -0.28 -15.59 9.99
C LEU A 129 -1.11 -15.59 8.70
N PRO A 130 -0.58 -16.05 7.56
CA PRO A 130 -1.39 -16.20 6.36
C PRO A 130 -2.38 -17.36 6.51
N THR A 131 -3.57 -17.21 5.95
CA THR A 131 -4.55 -18.30 5.88
C THR A 131 -4.24 -19.20 4.68
N ALA A 132 -3.95 -20.48 4.92
CA ALA A 132 -3.50 -21.41 3.88
C ALA A 132 -4.50 -21.53 2.70
N ASP A 133 -5.79 -21.62 3.00
CA ASP A 133 -6.83 -21.92 2.01
C ASP A 133 -7.52 -20.67 1.44
N THR A 134 -7.12 -19.48 1.87
CA THR A 134 -7.76 -18.23 1.44
C THR A 134 -6.70 -17.15 1.22
N PRO A 135 -6.14 -17.07 0.00
CA PRO A 135 -5.15 -16.06 -0.34
C PRO A 135 -5.62 -14.63 -0.02
N GLY A 136 -4.70 -13.81 0.48
CA GLY A 136 -4.99 -12.42 0.88
C GLY A 136 -5.82 -12.27 2.15
N THR A 137 -5.95 -13.34 2.95
CA THR A 137 -6.45 -13.26 4.32
C THR A 137 -5.43 -13.76 5.33
N PHE A 138 -5.58 -13.28 6.56
CA PHE A 138 -4.62 -13.43 7.64
C PHE A 138 -5.35 -13.64 8.97
N GLN A 139 -4.63 -14.23 9.92
CA GLN A 139 -4.99 -14.28 11.33
C GLN A 139 -4.10 -13.29 12.10
N ILE A 140 -4.67 -12.61 13.08
CA ILE A 140 -3.90 -11.81 14.05
C ILE A 140 -3.84 -12.59 15.35
N GLN A 141 -2.69 -13.16 15.66
CA GLN A 141 -2.46 -13.93 16.88
C GLN A 141 -1.83 -13.04 17.95
N THR A 142 -2.32 -13.15 19.18
CA THR A 142 -1.70 -12.54 20.36
C THR A 142 -0.52 -13.38 20.84
N LEU A 143 0.34 -12.84 21.71
CA LEU A 143 1.40 -13.63 22.36
C LEU A 143 0.90 -14.64 23.41
N ARG A 144 -0.42 -14.86 23.51
CA ARG A 144 -1.05 -15.91 24.34
C ARG A 144 -1.66 -17.02 23.49
N ASP A 145 -1.26 -17.13 22.22
CA ASP A 145 -1.75 -18.09 21.26
C ASP A 145 -3.27 -18.02 20.98
N THR A 146 -3.89 -16.89 21.28
CA THR A 146 -5.28 -16.58 20.91
C THR A 146 -5.35 -15.68 19.70
N PHE A 147 -6.50 -15.65 19.01
CA PHE A 147 -6.70 -14.89 17.78
C PHE A 147 -7.67 -13.73 17.97
N LEU A 148 -7.47 -12.68 17.18
CA LEU A 148 -8.48 -11.65 16.96
C LEU A 148 -9.65 -12.28 16.19
N SER A 149 -10.86 -12.13 16.71
CA SER A 149 -12.08 -12.58 16.05
C SER A 149 -13.23 -11.60 16.23
N ILE A 150 -14.26 -11.76 15.40
CA ILE A 150 -15.55 -11.12 15.61
C ILE A 150 -16.55 -12.08 16.28
N ARG A 151 -17.42 -11.53 17.13
CA ARG A 151 -18.54 -12.23 17.76
C ARG A 151 -19.85 -11.52 17.44
N ALA A 152 -20.95 -12.24 17.63
CA ALA A 152 -22.28 -11.67 17.49
C ALA A 152 -22.43 -10.39 18.33
N PRO A 153 -23.16 -9.38 17.84
CA PRO A 153 -23.33 -8.12 18.55
C PRO A 153 -23.94 -8.34 19.94
N ARG A 154 -23.43 -7.65 20.96
CA ARG A 154 -24.06 -7.63 22.31
C ARG A 154 -25.39 -6.89 22.35
N SER A 155 -25.69 -6.08 21.32
CA SER A 155 -26.89 -5.25 21.25
C SER A 155 -27.93 -5.92 20.34
N ALA A 156 -29.18 -6.02 20.83
CA ALA A 156 -30.32 -6.51 20.05
C ALA A 156 -30.82 -5.51 18.98
N LYS A 157 -30.18 -4.33 18.86
CA LYS A 157 -30.53 -3.36 17.82
C LYS A 157 -30.30 -3.96 16.42
N PRO A 158 -31.20 -3.71 15.46
CA PRO A 158 -30.95 -4.03 14.07
C PRO A 158 -29.63 -3.42 13.60
N ASN A 159 -28.82 -4.19 12.87
CA ASN A 159 -27.53 -3.77 12.32
C ASN A 159 -26.49 -3.33 13.36
N ALA A 160 -26.56 -3.84 14.59
CA ALA A 160 -25.49 -3.63 15.55
C ALA A 160 -24.18 -4.23 15.01
N PRO A 161 -23.05 -3.50 15.07
CA PRO A 161 -21.77 -4.03 14.60
C PRO A 161 -21.34 -5.21 15.48
N PRO A 162 -20.60 -6.19 14.91
CA PRO A 162 -20.09 -7.30 15.68
C PRO A 162 -19.11 -6.82 16.77
N GLU A 163 -18.98 -7.61 17.82
CA GLU A 163 -17.98 -7.36 18.85
C GLU A 163 -16.63 -7.89 18.40
N VAL A 164 -15.57 -7.09 18.50
CA VAL A 164 -14.20 -7.53 18.23
C VAL A 164 -13.53 -8.00 19.52
N ARG A 165 -12.87 -9.14 19.46
CA ARG A 165 -12.30 -9.87 20.59
C ARG A 165 -10.92 -10.43 20.24
N GLY A 166 -10.09 -10.70 21.23
CA GLY A 166 -8.75 -11.26 21.07
C GLY A 166 -8.51 -12.55 21.87
N ASP A 167 -9.57 -13.21 22.32
CA ASP A 167 -9.59 -14.45 23.11
C ASP A 167 -10.13 -15.66 22.32
N GLU A 168 -10.09 -15.64 20.99
CA GLU A 168 -10.44 -16.81 20.19
C GLU A 168 -9.35 -17.87 20.28
N ALA A 169 -9.70 -19.12 20.58
CA ALA A 169 -8.70 -20.18 20.78
C ALA A 169 -8.29 -20.86 19.46
N GLU A 170 -9.17 -20.84 18.47
CA GLU A 170 -9.00 -21.56 17.21
C GLU A 170 -9.11 -20.63 16.01
N ILE A 171 -8.43 -21.01 14.92
CA ILE A 171 -8.62 -20.33 13.64
C ILE A 171 -10.00 -20.72 13.10
N THR A 172 -10.86 -19.72 12.93
CA THR A 172 -12.21 -19.90 12.39
C THR A 172 -12.47 -18.90 11.26
N PHE A 173 -13.62 -19.01 10.62
CA PHE A 173 -14.08 -17.97 9.69
C PHE A 173 -14.07 -16.58 10.34
N ASN A 174 -14.51 -16.48 11.60
CA ASN A 174 -14.64 -15.22 12.32
C ASN A 174 -13.30 -14.58 12.73
N SER A 175 -12.19 -15.33 12.70
CA SER A 175 -10.83 -14.80 12.94
C SER A 175 -10.08 -14.48 11.64
N THR A 176 -10.62 -14.88 10.49
CA THR A 176 -9.99 -14.75 9.18
C THR A 176 -10.29 -13.39 8.56
N LEU A 177 -9.32 -12.48 8.57
CA LEU A 177 -9.50 -11.11 8.09
C LEU A 177 -8.64 -10.76 6.89
N ARG A 178 -9.02 -9.73 6.14
CA ARG A 178 -8.23 -9.22 5.01
C ARG A 178 -7.47 -7.98 5.42
N VAL A 179 -6.23 -7.85 4.93
CA VAL A 179 -5.40 -6.66 5.15
C VAL A 179 -5.32 -5.87 3.84
N ARG A 180 -5.83 -4.65 3.87
CA ARG A 180 -5.68 -3.65 2.82
C ARG A 180 -4.54 -2.72 3.21
N MET A 181 -3.74 -2.29 2.25
CA MET A 181 -2.58 -1.42 2.49
C MET A 181 -2.45 -0.38 1.38
N GLN A 182 -1.82 0.76 1.69
CA GLN A 182 -1.49 1.75 0.67
C GLN A 182 -0.46 1.19 -0.33
N ALA A 183 -0.74 1.32 -1.63
CA ALA A 183 0.02 0.71 -2.71
C ALA A 183 1.51 1.08 -2.69
N ARG A 184 1.82 2.35 -2.38
CA ARG A 184 3.20 2.85 -2.23
C ARG A 184 4.04 2.13 -1.16
N TYR A 185 3.42 1.47 -0.19
CA TYR A 185 4.13 0.72 0.86
C TYR A 185 4.32 -0.76 0.52
N LYS A 186 3.67 -1.28 -0.53
CA LYS A 186 3.86 -2.67 -0.94
C LYS A 186 5.27 -2.87 -1.48
N PRO A 187 6.14 -3.70 -0.86
CA PRO A 187 7.58 -3.74 -1.17
C PRO A 187 7.90 -3.92 -2.65
N ARG A 188 7.15 -4.78 -3.36
CA ARG A 188 7.33 -4.98 -4.81
C ARG A 188 7.00 -3.74 -5.63
N LEU A 189 5.92 -3.03 -5.29
CA LEU A 189 5.52 -1.80 -5.97
C LEU A 189 6.48 -0.66 -5.64
N LYS A 190 6.91 -0.57 -4.38
CA LYS A 190 7.94 0.39 -3.94
C LYS A 190 9.27 0.17 -4.65
N ALA A 191 9.78 -1.06 -4.68
CA ALA A 191 11.02 -1.40 -5.37
C ALA A 191 10.94 -1.10 -6.87
N SER A 192 9.83 -1.46 -7.53
CA SER A 192 9.62 -1.13 -8.95
C SER A 192 9.53 0.38 -9.20
N LYS A 193 8.88 1.15 -8.32
CA LYS A 193 8.82 2.61 -8.43
C LYS A 193 10.19 3.25 -8.17
N GLU A 194 10.96 2.76 -7.19
CA GLU A 194 12.32 3.19 -6.89
C GLU A 194 13.29 2.88 -8.03
N GLU A 195 13.19 1.69 -8.65
CA GLU A 195 13.98 1.32 -9.83
C GLU A 195 13.68 2.23 -11.01
N LYS A 196 12.39 2.43 -11.34
CA LYS A 196 11.96 3.39 -12.37
C LYS A 196 12.41 4.83 -12.08
N ALA A 197 12.41 5.23 -10.80
CA ALA A 197 12.90 6.54 -10.39
C ALA A 197 14.43 6.66 -10.56
N ARG A 198 15.19 5.62 -10.22
CA ARG A 198 16.65 5.55 -10.47
C ARG A 198 16.99 5.51 -11.97
N GLU A 199 16.10 4.98 -12.80
CA GLU A 199 16.24 5.00 -14.26
C GLU A 199 15.97 6.39 -14.86
N LYS A 200 15.13 7.21 -14.21
CA LYS A 200 14.81 8.58 -14.64
C LYS A 200 15.98 9.53 -14.34
N ILE A 201 16.90 9.66 -15.30
CA ILE A 201 17.87 10.76 -15.31
C ILE A 201 17.22 12.08 -15.76
N SER A 202 17.49 13.15 -15.01
CA SER A 202 17.01 14.49 -15.32
C SER A 202 17.74 15.08 -16.54
N ARG A 203 17.12 16.05 -17.22
CA ARG A 203 17.78 16.79 -18.31
C ARG A 203 19.05 17.47 -17.81
N ARG A 204 19.02 18.03 -16.60
CA ARG A 204 20.17 18.70 -15.99
C ARG A 204 21.37 17.76 -15.82
N GLU A 205 21.14 16.55 -15.31
CA GLU A 205 22.20 15.54 -15.16
C GLU A 205 22.74 15.07 -16.52
N LEU A 206 21.89 14.96 -17.54
CA LEU A 206 22.34 14.66 -18.91
C LEU A 206 23.21 15.77 -19.48
N GLU A 207 22.82 17.03 -19.29
CA GLU A 207 23.57 18.21 -19.74
C GLU A 207 24.90 18.36 -19.00
N GLU A 208 24.92 18.12 -17.69
CA GLU A 208 26.13 18.10 -16.87
C GLU A 208 27.07 16.97 -17.32
N ALA A 209 26.54 15.76 -17.54
CA ALA A 209 27.32 14.64 -18.05
C ALA A 209 27.87 14.91 -19.46
N ALA A 210 27.10 15.59 -20.31
CA ALA A 210 27.54 16.02 -21.64
C ALA A 210 28.53 17.21 -21.60
N GLY A 211 28.51 18.00 -20.53
CA GLY A 211 29.28 19.24 -20.37
C GLY A 211 28.73 20.43 -21.16
N ARG A 212 27.47 20.36 -21.61
CA ARG A 212 26.78 21.43 -22.36
C ARG A 212 25.27 21.26 -22.29
N ARG A 213 24.53 22.30 -22.70
CA ARG A 213 23.10 22.16 -22.99
C ARG A 213 22.88 21.19 -24.14
N LEU A 214 21.86 20.36 -23.99
CA LEU A 214 21.47 19.33 -24.93
C LEU A 214 20.16 19.72 -25.60
N GLU A 215 20.03 19.40 -26.87
CA GLU A 215 18.76 19.54 -27.59
C GLU A 215 17.79 18.42 -27.20
N GLU A 216 16.50 18.61 -27.49
CA GLU A 216 15.45 17.69 -27.02
C GLU A 216 15.57 16.27 -27.60
N ASP A 217 16.05 16.17 -28.83
CA ASP A 217 16.36 14.92 -29.53
C ASP A 217 17.57 14.20 -28.91
N GLU A 218 18.61 14.93 -28.52
CA GLU A 218 19.78 14.40 -27.82
C GLU A 218 19.41 13.86 -26.44
N VAL A 219 18.55 14.59 -25.71
CA VAL A 219 17.99 14.14 -24.42
C VAL A 219 17.19 12.86 -24.60
N LYS A 220 16.31 12.78 -25.62
CA LYS A 220 15.54 11.56 -25.93
C LYS A 220 16.48 10.40 -26.28
N LYS A 221 17.51 10.64 -27.08
CA LYS A 221 18.50 9.63 -27.49
C LYS A 221 19.28 9.08 -26.29
N LEU A 222 19.75 9.94 -25.39
CA LEU A 222 20.46 9.52 -24.18
C LEU A 222 19.56 8.77 -23.19
N LYS A 223 18.30 9.21 -23.03
CA LYS A 223 17.31 8.47 -22.22
C LYS A 223 17.02 7.09 -22.79
N ARG A 224 16.97 6.95 -24.12
CA ARG A 224 16.80 5.66 -24.80
C ARG A 224 18.03 4.77 -24.64
N ALA A 225 19.22 5.30 -24.89
CA ALA A 225 20.49 4.57 -24.74
C ALA A 225 20.70 4.04 -23.32
N ARG A 226 20.18 4.73 -22.29
CA ARG A 226 20.20 4.26 -20.89
C ARG A 226 19.32 3.03 -20.67
N ARG A 227 18.17 2.95 -21.35
CA ARG A 227 17.30 1.75 -21.30
C ARG A 227 17.88 0.58 -22.08
N GLU A 228 18.63 0.87 -23.14
CA GLU A 228 19.23 -0.13 -24.03
C GLU A 228 20.66 -0.54 -23.62
N GLY A 229 21.21 0.04 -22.54
CA GLY A 229 22.55 -0.28 -22.03
C GLY A 229 23.73 0.38 -22.76
N THR A 230 23.47 1.21 -23.77
CA THR A 230 24.46 1.87 -24.65
C THR A 230 24.73 3.34 -24.28
N TYR A 231 24.42 3.74 -23.04
CA TYR A 231 24.47 5.13 -22.59
C TYR A 231 25.85 5.77 -22.74
N HIS A 232 26.92 5.09 -22.31
CA HIS A 232 28.27 5.65 -22.34
C HIS A 232 28.79 5.87 -23.77
N GLU A 233 28.51 4.93 -24.67
CA GLU A 233 28.85 5.04 -26.10
C GLU A 233 28.12 6.23 -26.73
N THR A 234 26.80 6.30 -26.52
CA THR A 234 25.98 7.38 -27.07
C THR A 234 26.37 8.76 -26.51
N LEU A 235 26.76 8.82 -25.23
CA LEU A 235 27.24 10.05 -24.60
C LEU A 235 28.59 10.51 -25.20
N LEU A 236 29.50 9.58 -25.49
CA LEU A 236 30.76 9.88 -26.16
C LEU A 236 30.52 10.41 -27.57
N ASP A 237 29.62 9.79 -28.34
CA ASP A 237 29.25 10.26 -29.69
C ASP A 237 28.73 11.70 -29.69
N ILE A 238 27.86 12.03 -28.73
CA ILE A 238 27.30 13.38 -28.59
C ILE A 238 28.39 14.40 -28.20
N LYS A 239 29.34 14.01 -27.34
CA LYS A 239 30.50 14.85 -26.98
C LYS A 239 31.45 15.08 -28.16
N VAL A 240 31.68 14.05 -28.98
CA VAL A 240 32.57 14.12 -30.16
C VAL A 240 31.95 14.98 -31.25
N LYS A 241 30.66 14.77 -31.59
CA LYS A 241 29.95 15.60 -32.58
C LYS A 241 29.98 17.09 -32.23
N SER A 242 29.81 17.41 -30.95
CA SER A 242 29.89 18.79 -30.45
C SER A 242 31.25 19.46 -30.67
N LYS A 243 32.35 18.71 -30.81
CA LYS A 243 33.69 19.27 -31.07
C LYS A 243 33.91 19.58 -32.56
N HIS A 244 33.20 18.90 -33.46
CA HIS A 244 33.39 19.07 -34.89
C HIS A 244 32.62 20.26 -35.48
N ASP A 245 31.57 20.75 -34.82
CA ASP A 245 30.77 21.89 -35.28
C ASP A 245 31.41 23.28 -35.05
N LYS A 246 32.61 23.36 -34.46
CA LYS A 246 33.29 24.64 -34.18
C LYS A 246 34.23 25.15 -35.27
N PHE A 247 34.33 24.46 -36.41
CA PHE A 247 35.23 24.85 -37.52
C PHE A 247 34.54 24.92 -38.89
N GLY A 248 33.25 25.23 -38.93
CA GLY A 248 32.51 25.59 -40.15
C GLY A 248 32.32 27.09 -40.27
#